data_AF-A0A319DZD6-F1
#
_entry.id   AF-A0A319DZD6-F1
#
_cell.length_a   1.000
_cell.length_b   1.000
_cell.length_c   1.000
_cell.angle_alpha   90.00
_cell.angle_beta   90.00
_cell.angle_gamma   90.00
#
_symmetry.space_group_name_H-M   'P 1'
#
loop_
_entity.id
_entity.type
_entity.pdbx_description
1 polymer ?
#
loop_
_entity_poly.entity_id
_entity_poly.type
_entity_poly.pdbx_seq_one_letter_code
_entity_poly.pdbx_strand_id
1 'polypeptide(L)'
;MFTLPVLVLALFLRDQFCRRPAVANTLYGTLLLSACSAIVSPPDARDFVKYTNAFLSTSFLVRAVELLLIQNLGQLKRLERVTWGTGSSTYAWQPISPSLGVARLLQVWDLASNPRAVGWNHSAPKYLPPLPVTPGHRRSFVAAQLCRAAVAYAFMDSYQAAFGRNSPRVCDGVQSLLAAALGIHVSPITSQMLVQKYLLPPACWMTSYAFVDGIHAAAGVFSVGILPLIAPALAADPWMYPPVFGSLRYMFTFSLRDIWGKMWHDLCRRPFLALALAIIPSAAPLPLKRFLVVCLSFVVSGLVHVAGTYAVSKDWCAVAMMMLFFCVLPLCIAAQQILSEQVLPRLLPLGTFARLLIWLLDGAFVITWGYYTSPWFIKYSKLPEAMASIPLPVSFWALIWRV
;
A
#
# COMPACT_ATOMS: atom_id res chain seq x y z
N MET A 1 13.79 12.66 3.86
CA MET A 1 12.33 12.80 3.57
C MET A 1 11.82 14.19 3.97
N PHE A 2 11.94 15.20 3.11
CA PHE A 2 11.43 16.56 3.40
C PHE A 2 9.96 16.78 2.97
N THR A 3 9.43 15.93 2.09
CA THR A 3 8.10 16.14 1.49
C THR A 3 6.96 16.14 2.51
N LEU A 4 6.97 15.21 3.48
CA LEU A 4 5.94 15.16 4.52
C LEU A 4 5.96 16.41 5.43
N PRO A 5 7.09 16.84 6.01
CA PRO A 5 7.17 18.10 6.75
C PRO A 5 6.63 19.30 5.96
N VAL A 6 6.98 19.43 4.68
CA VAL A 6 6.50 20.54 3.84
C VAL A 6 5.00 20.43 3.59
N LEU A 7 4.45 19.21 3.41
CA LEU A 7 3.01 18.99 3.27
C LEU A 7 2.27 19.39 4.55
N VAL A 8 2.76 18.96 5.70
CA VAL A 8 2.19 19.33 6.99
C VAL A 8 2.21 20.84 7.18
N LEU A 9 3.33 21.50 6.85
CA LEU A 9 3.45 22.96 6.91
C LEU A 9 2.46 23.66 5.96
N ALA A 10 2.31 23.17 4.73
CA ALA A 10 1.38 23.71 3.76
C ALA A 10 -0.09 23.59 4.22
N LEU A 11 -0.46 22.45 4.81
CA LEU A 11 -1.80 22.26 5.39
C LEU A 11 -2.01 23.12 6.64
N PHE A 12 -0.99 23.22 7.50
CA PHE A 12 -1.02 24.04 8.71
C PHE A 12 -1.27 25.52 8.38
N LEU A 13 -0.60 26.05 7.36
CA LEU A 13 -0.69 27.46 6.93
C LEU A 13 -1.80 27.75 5.91
N ARG A 14 -2.62 26.76 5.51
CA ARG A 14 -3.59 26.87 4.42
C ARG A 14 -4.51 28.10 4.51
N ASP A 15 -5.02 28.44 5.70
CA ASP A 15 -5.96 29.56 5.88
C ASP A 15 -5.29 30.92 5.64
N GLN A 16 -3.96 30.98 5.70
CA GLN A 16 -3.20 32.20 5.40
C GLN A 16 -2.97 32.39 3.89
N PHE A 17 -3.21 31.38 3.06
CA PHE A 17 -2.93 31.44 1.62
C PHE A 17 -3.81 32.45 0.88
N CYS A 18 -5.08 32.62 1.28
CA CYS A 18 -5.95 33.65 0.71
C CYS A 18 -5.39 35.05 0.88
N ARG A 19 -4.63 35.29 1.97
CA ARG A 19 -4.00 36.59 2.25
C ARG A 19 -2.61 36.72 1.62
N ARG A 20 -1.95 35.60 1.30
CA ARG A 20 -0.56 35.53 0.84
C ARG A 20 -0.38 34.42 -0.21
N PRO A 21 -0.85 34.62 -1.45
CA PRO A 21 -0.77 33.60 -2.50
C PRO A 21 0.68 33.22 -2.85
N ALA A 22 1.64 34.14 -2.70
CA ALA A 22 3.05 33.85 -2.89
C ALA A 22 3.56 32.73 -1.97
N VAL A 23 3.12 32.72 -0.69
CA VAL A 23 3.50 31.68 0.28
C VAL A 23 2.98 30.31 -0.15
N ALA A 24 1.75 30.25 -0.66
CA ALA A 24 1.17 29.02 -1.18
C ALA A 24 1.98 28.47 -2.36
N ASN A 25 2.27 29.33 -3.34
CA ASN A 25 3.05 28.97 -4.53
C ASN A 25 4.46 28.49 -4.17
N THR A 26 5.14 29.17 -3.23
CA THR A 26 6.43 28.73 -2.72
C THR A 26 6.34 27.34 -2.09
N LEU A 27 5.38 27.09 -1.20
CA LEU A 27 5.22 25.78 -0.54
C LEU A 27 4.87 24.67 -1.53
N TYR A 28 4.06 24.95 -2.55
CA TYR A 28 3.75 23.99 -3.61
C TYR A 28 4.97 23.68 -4.48
N GLY A 29 5.76 24.69 -4.83
CA GLY A 29 7.04 24.51 -5.51
C GLY A 29 8.01 23.69 -4.66
N THR A 30 8.14 23.99 -3.36
CA THR A 30 9.00 23.24 -2.44
C THR A 30 8.54 21.79 -2.29
N LEU A 31 7.22 21.53 -2.24
CA LEU A 31 6.68 20.16 -2.23
C LEU A 31 7.15 19.36 -3.44
N LEU A 32 6.94 19.91 -4.64
CA LEU A 32 7.35 19.27 -5.89
C LEU A 32 8.86 19.05 -5.94
N LEU A 33 9.65 20.09 -5.66
CA LEU A 33 11.11 20.01 -5.65
C LEU A 33 11.64 18.99 -4.63
N SER A 34 11.02 18.91 -3.45
CA SER A 34 11.41 17.93 -2.44
C SER A 34 11.16 16.49 -2.91
N ALA A 35 10.05 16.25 -3.62
CA ALA A 35 9.75 14.93 -4.17
C ALA A 35 10.69 14.58 -5.34
N CYS A 36 10.95 15.53 -6.24
CA CYS A 36 11.94 15.36 -7.30
C CYS A 36 13.34 15.08 -6.75
N SER A 37 13.77 15.82 -5.72
CA SER A 37 15.05 15.60 -5.04
C SER A 37 15.13 14.20 -4.43
N ALA A 38 14.06 13.72 -3.80
CA ALA A 38 14.01 12.37 -3.24
C ALA A 38 14.18 11.25 -4.30
N ILE A 39 13.85 11.53 -5.56
CA ILE A 39 13.95 10.60 -6.70
C ILE A 39 15.32 10.70 -7.37
N VAL A 40 15.75 11.92 -7.71
CA VAL A 40 16.96 12.18 -8.50
C VAL A 40 18.22 12.08 -7.64
N SER A 41 18.16 12.56 -6.40
CA SER A 41 19.26 12.61 -5.45
C SER A 41 18.85 11.98 -4.11
N PRO A 42 18.50 10.68 -4.10
CA PRO A 42 18.15 9.98 -2.88
C PRO A 42 19.36 9.94 -1.92
N PRO A 43 19.13 9.81 -0.60
CA PRO A 43 20.22 9.73 0.37
C PRO A 43 21.18 8.58 0.04
N ASP A 44 22.46 8.76 0.38
CA ASP A 44 23.44 7.68 0.30
C ASP A 44 23.18 6.66 1.43
N ALA A 45 22.28 5.74 1.15
CA ALA A 45 21.78 4.73 2.06
C ALA A 45 21.48 3.43 1.31
N ARG A 46 21.03 2.41 2.05
CA ARG A 46 20.60 1.12 1.49
C ARG A 46 19.41 1.28 0.55
N ASP A 47 19.25 0.34 -0.37
CA ASP A 47 18.20 0.35 -1.40
C ASP A 47 16.80 0.51 -0.82
N PHE A 48 16.51 -0.11 0.33
CA PHE A 48 15.25 0.09 1.04
C PHE A 48 14.96 1.55 1.37
N VAL A 49 15.96 2.27 1.89
CA VAL A 49 15.82 3.69 2.28
C VAL A 49 15.66 4.56 1.05
N LYS A 50 16.46 4.32 0.00
CA LYS A 50 16.34 5.03 -1.29
C LYS A 50 14.96 4.84 -1.90
N TYR A 51 14.50 3.59 -2.01
CA TYR A 51 13.20 3.22 -2.56
C TYR A 51 12.07 3.87 -1.77
N THR A 52 12.05 3.69 -0.45
CA THR A 52 10.98 4.17 0.42
C THR A 52 10.94 5.69 0.48
N ASN A 53 12.10 6.37 0.49
CA ASN A 53 12.18 7.83 0.43
C ASN A 53 11.51 8.37 -0.84
N ALA A 54 11.85 7.83 -2.02
CA ALA A 54 11.23 8.25 -3.28
C ALA A 54 9.75 7.86 -3.37
N PHE A 55 9.40 6.62 -3.00
CA PHE A 55 8.02 6.12 -3.00
C PHE A 55 7.11 6.97 -2.11
N LEU A 56 7.51 7.21 -0.85
CA LEU A 56 6.71 8.00 0.07
C LEU A 56 6.65 9.47 -0.34
N SER A 57 7.75 10.05 -0.82
CA SER A 57 7.75 11.43 -1.33
C SER A 57 6.77 11.62 -2.49
N THR A 58 6.73 10.73 -3.47
CA THR A 58 5.73 10.79 -4.55
C THR A 58 4.32 10.53 -4.03
N SER A 59 4.14 9.60 -3.07
CA SER A 59 2.84 9.38 -2.42
C SER A 59 2.33 10.62 -1.69
N PHE A 60 3.22 11.35 -0.99
CA PHE A 60 2.87 12.60 -0.32
C PHE A 60 2.58 13.72 -1.31
N LEU A 61 3.19 13.73 -2.49
CA LEU A 61 2.81 14.66 -3.56
C LEU A 61 1.38 14.38 -4.05
N VAL A 62 1.02 13.10 -4.27
CA VAL A 62 -0.37 12.73 -4.61
C VAL A 62 -1.34 13.15 -3.49
N ARG A 63 -0.96 12.92 -2.23
CA ARG A 63 -1.74 13.34 -1.06
C ARG A 63 -1.86 14.87 -0.95
N ALA A 64 -0.82 15.61 -1.34
CA ALA A 64 -0.82 17.06 -1.38
C ALA A 64 -1.85 17.58 -2.38
N VAL A 65 -1.89 17.02 -3.59
CA VAL A 65 -2.89 17.36 -4.61
C VAL A 65 -4.30 17.11 -4.09
N GLU A 66 -4.54 15.94 -3.49
CA GLU A 66 -5.84 15.63 -2.88
C GLU A 66 -6.24 16.67 -1.83
N LEU A 67 -5.39 16.93 -0.83
CA LEU A 67 -5.78 17.74 0.33
C LEU A 67 -5.75 19.25 0.07
N LEU A 68 -4.86 19.74 -0.79
CA LEU A 68 -4.64 21.18 -1.00
C LEU A 68 -5.37 21.71 -2.23
N LEU A 69 -5.62 20.88 -3.23
CA LEU A 69 -6.20 21.31 -4.52
C LEU A 69 -7.63 20.78 -4.72
N ILE A 70 -7.91 19.55 -4.29
CA ILE A 70 -9.22 18.91 -4.53
C ILE A 70 -10.15 19.11 -3.33
N GLN A 71 -9.67 18.90 -2.11
CA GLN A 71 -10.49 18.98 -0.91
C GLN A 71 -10.57 20.40 -0.35
N ASN A 72 -11.71 20.74 0.24
CA ASN A 72 -11.86 21.96 1.04
C ASN A 72 -11.52 21.66 2.50
N LEU A 73 -10.32 22.07 2.94
CA LEU A 73 -9.82 21.84 4.30
C LEU A 73 -10.80 22.32 5.38
N GLY A 74 -11.50 23.44 5.16
CA GLY A 74 -12.46 24.00 6.13
C GLY A 74 -13.73 23.17 6.32
N GLN A 75 -14.03 22.26 5.40
CA GLN A 75 -15.16 21.33 5.51
C GLN A 75 -14.77 20.00 6.17
N LEU A 76 -13.47 19.77 6.38
CA LEU A 76 -13.00 18.54 6.98
C LEU A 76 -13.22 18.59 8.48
N LYS A 77 -13.79 17.51 9.01
CA LYS A 77 -14.02 17.31 10.44
C LYS A 77 -13.33 16.05 10.87
N ARG A 78 -12.69 16.11 12.03
CA ARG A 78 -12.05 14.99 12.71
C ARG A 78 -12.96 14.51 13.82
N LEU A 79 -13.04 13.19 13.98
CA LEU A 79 -13.77 12.57 15.05
C LEU A 79 -12.90 12.59 16.30
N GLU A 80 -13.34 13.29 17.34
CA GLU A 80 -12.59 13.46 18.58
C GLU A 80 -13.38 12.94 19.77
N ARG A 81 -12.65 12.43 20.77
CA ARG A 81 -13.25 11.96 22.01
C ARG A 81 -13.65 13.17 22.85
N VAL A 82 -14.93 13.24 23.21
CA VAL A 82 -15.50 14.26 24.08
C VAL A 82 -15.94 13.59 25.39
N THR A 83 -15.38 14.06 26.49
CA THR A 83 -15.78 13.63 27.84
C THR A 83 -16.85 14.57 28.35
N TRP A 84 -18.09 14.08 28.43
CA TRP A 84 -19.16 14.80 29.12
C TRP A 84 -19.09 14.49 30.62
N GLY A 85 -19.54 15.41 31.47
CA GLY A 85 -19.40 15.34 32.94
C GLY A 85 -19.95 14.06 33.60
N THR A 86 -20.66 13.21 32.87
CA THR A 86 -21.18 11.89 33.28
C THR A 86 -20.16 10.75 33.14
N GLY A 87 -18.93 11.01 32.70
CA GLY A 87 -17.87 10.00 32.58
C GLY A 87 -17.96 9.09 31.35
N SER A 88 -19.04 9.17 30.55
CA SER A 88 -19.14 8.46 29.28
C SER A 88 -18.41 9.23 28.18
N SER A 89 -17.34 8.64 27.62
CA SER A 89 -16.68 9.18 26.44
C SER A 89 -17.53 8.96 25.19
N THR A 90 -17.91 10.04 24.51
CA THR A 90 -18.58 9.99 23.21
C THR A 90 -17.65 10.52 22.12
N TYR A 91 -17.91 10.20 20.86
CA TYR A 91 -17.18 10.78 19.74
C TYR A 91 -18.03 11.87 19.09
N ALA A 92 -17.43 13.03 18.84
CA ALA A 92 -18.08 14.14 18.14
C ALA A 92 -17.22 14.61 16.96
N TRP A 93 -17.88 15.04 15.89
CA TRP A 93 -17.21 15.64 14.74
C TRP A 93 -16.77 17.07 15.08
N GLN A 94 -15.46 17.29 15.14
CA GLN A 94 -14.86 18.60 15.39
C GLN A 94 -14.24 19.15 14.11
N PRO A 95 -14.44 20.45 13.79
CA PRO A 95 -13.71 21.09 12.70
C PRO A 95 -12.21 21.13 13.00
N ILE A 96 -11.40 21.29 11.95
CA ILE A 96 -9.97 21.59 12.14
C ILE A 96 -9.85 22.90 12.92
N SER A 97 -8.96 22.93 13.91
CA SER A 97 -8.73 24.11 14.75
C SER A 97 -8.35 25.32 13.89
N PRO A 98 -9.07 26.45 13.98
CA PRO A 98 -8.79 27.64 13.18
C PRO A 98 -7.52 28.35 13.64
N SER A 99 -7.14 28.19 14.92
CA SER A 99 -5.92 28.78 15.46
C SER A 99 -4.68 27.96 15.08
N LEU A 100 -3.58 28.67 14.77
CA LEU A 100 -2.27 28.08 14.54
C LEU A 100 -1.67 27.64 15.88
N GLY A 101 -2.00 26.43 16.33
CA GLY A 101 -1.51 25.87 17.59
C GLY A 101 -1.25 24.37 17.51
N VAL A 102 -0.86 23.77 18.64
CA VAL A 102 -0.53 22.34 18.74
C VAL A 102 -1.68 21.44 18.28
N ALA A 103 -2.93 21.78 18.64
CA ALA A 103 -4.10 21.02 18.23
C ALA A 103 -4.23 20.95 16.71
N ARG A 104 -4.13 22.10 16.01
CA ARG A 104 -4.14 22.15 14.55
C ARG A 104 -2.99 21.33 13.98
N LEU A 105 -1.76 21.51 14.48
CA LEU A 105 -0.58 20.79 13.99
C LEU A 105 -0.79 19.26 14.06
N LEU A 106 -1.30 18.74 15.19
CA LEU A 106 -1.59 17.32 15.35
C LEU A 106 -2.70 16.84 14.39
N GLN A 107 -3.75 17.65 14.20
CA GLN A 107 -4.83 17.34 13.25
C GLN A 107 -4.32 17.28 11.80
N VAL A 108 -3.52 18.25 11.35
CA VAL A 108 -2.96 18.19 9.97
C VAL A 108 -1.86 17.14 9.81
N TRP A 109 -1.11 16.82 10.86
CA TRP A 109 -0.18 15.69 10.84
C TRP A 109 -0.93 14.35 10.66
N ASP A 110 -1.97 14.10 11.45
CA ASP A 110 -2.85 12.95 11.29
C ASP A 110 -3.43 12.91 9.87
N LEU A 111 -4.01 14.02 9.40
CA LEU A 111 -4.58 14.10 8.05
C LEU A 111 -3.56 13.77 6.94
N ALA A 112 -2.32 14.25 7.05
CA ALA A 112 -1.27 14.02 6.06
C ALA A 112 -0.76 12.56 6.08
N SER A 113 -0.64 11.96 7.26
CA SER A 113 -0.10 10.61 7.48
C SER A 113 -1.15 9.49 7.41
N ASN A 114 -2.43 9.83 7.38
CA ASN A 114 -3.56 8.90 7.34
C ASN A 114 -4.22 8.89 5.93
N PRO A 115 -3.69 8.13 4.96
CA PRO A 115 -4.17 8.15 3.56
C PRO A 115 -5.61 7.64 3.40
N ARG A 116 -6.09 6.83 4.35
CA ARG A 116 -7.49 6.34 4.40
C ARG A 116 -8.43 7.30 5.11
N ALA A 117 -7.88 8.34 5.72
CA ALA A 117 -8.57 9.33 6.52
C ALA A 117 -9.41 8.73 7.66
N VAL A 118 -8.96 7.65 8.28
CA VAL A 118 -9.67 7.00 9.40
C VAL A 118 -9.99 8.04 10.48
N GLY A 119 -11.24 8.13 10.90
CA GLY A 119 -11.69 9.15 11.87
C GLY A 119 -11.94 10.54 11.27
N TRP A 120 -11.99 10.70 9.95
CA TRP A 120 -12.37 11.94 9.29
C TRP A 120 -13.73 11.81 8.59
N ASN A 121 -14.49 12.91 8.50
CA ASN A 121 -15.85 12.92 7.94
C ASN A 121 -15.92 12.58 6.44
N HIS A 122 -14.79 12.65 5.76
CA HIS A 122 -14.66 12.28 4.36
C HIS A 122 -14.16 10.83 4.16
N SER A 123 -13.96 10.07 5.24
CA SER A 123 -13.55 8.67 5.16
C SER A 123 -14.66 7.76 4.64
N ALA A 124 -14.31 6.53 4.27
CA ALA A 124 -15.31 5.52 3.95
C ALA A 124 -16.10 5.15 5.23
N PRO A 125 -17.43 4.97 5.17
CA PRO A 125 -18.25 4.65 6.35
C PRO A 125 -17.78 3.42 7.16
N LYS A 126 -17.11 2.46 6.50
CA LYS A 126 -16.52 1.27 7.15
C LYS A 126 -15.40 1.59 8.16
N TYR A 127 -14.90 2.83 8.19
CA TYR A 127 -13.83 3.28 9.10
C TYR A 127 -14.35 4.17 10.24
N LEU A 128 -15.66 4.23 10.43
CA LEU A 128 -16.28 4.90 11.58
C LEU A 128 -16.20 3.99 12.81
N PRO A 129 -16.18 4.54 14.04
CA PRO A 129 -16.14 3.73 15.24
C PRO A 129 -17.38 2.83 15.34
N PRO A 130 -17.23 1.57 15.78
CA PRO A 130 -18.37 0.73 16.11
C PRO A 130 -19.09 1.31 17.34
N LEU A 131 -20.41 1.50 17.23
CA LEU A 131 -21.25 1.93 18.35
C LEU A 131 -21.97 0.71 18.93
N PRO A 132 -21.92 0.46 20.26
CA PRO A 132 -21.19 1.20 21.30
C PRO A 132 -19.69 0.83 21.40
N VAL A 133 -18.86 1.82 21.77
CA VAL A 133 -17.40 1.67 21.91
C VAL A 133 -17.10 0.96 23.23
N THR A 134 -16.71 -0.32 23.18
CA THR A 134 -16.52 -1.16 24.37
C THR A 134 -15.04 -1.25 24.79
N PRO A 135 -14.66 -0.88 26.04
CA PRO A 135 -13.27 -0.79 26.51
C PRO A 135 -12.47 -2.11 26.53
N GLY A 136 -13.13 -3.27 26.64
CA GLY A 136 -12.49 -4.59 26.78
C GLY A 136 -11.60 -5.03 25.62
N HIS A 137 -11.65 -4.32 24.49
CA HIS A 137 -10.98 -4.72 23.25
C HIS A 137 -9.50 -4.33 23.16
N ARG A 138 -8.95 -3.49 24.06
CA ARG A 138 -7.56 -3.00 23.92
C ARG A 138 -6.50 -4.08 24.06
N ARG A 139 -6.58 -4.92 25.11
CA ARG A 139 -5.59 -6.00 25.32
C ARG A 139 -5.62 -7.02 24.19
N SER A 140 -6.82 -7.46 23.81
CA SER A 140 -7.01 -8.37 22.68
C SER A 140 -6.49 -7.77 21.37
N PHE A 141 -6.74 -6.49 21.13
CA PHE A 141 -6.23 -5.78 19.96
C PHE A 141 -4.69 -5.73 19.96
N VAL A 142 -4.06 -5.33 21.08
CA VAL A 142 -2.59 -5.25 21.17
C VAL A 142 -1.96 -6.63 20.99
N ALA A 143 -2.53 -7.69 21.60
CA ALA A 143 -2.06 -9.05 21.40
C ALA A 143 -2.15 -9.49 19.92
N ALA A 144 -3.27 -9.18 19.24
CA ALA A 144 -3.44 -9.48 17.83
C ALA A 144 -2.43 -8.71 16.95
N GLN A 145 -2.17 -7.43 17.23
CA GLN A 145 -1.17 -6.64 16.49
C GLN A 145 0.26 -7.12 16.76
N LEU A 146 0.60 -7.52 17.99
CA LEU A 146 1.90 -8.14 18.31
C LEU A 146 2.10 -9.43 17.50
N CYS A 147 1.07 -10.29 17.44
CA CYS A 147 1.11 -11.51 16.63
C CYS A 147 1.35 -11.18 15.15
N ARG A 148 0.65 -10.18 14.60
CA ARG A 148 0.82 -9.74 13.20
C ARG A 148 2.22 -9.19 12.94
N ALA A 149 2.74 -8.37 13.85
CA ALA A 149 4.10 -7.83 13.75
C ALA A 149 5.16 -8.96 13.80
N ALA A 150 4.96 -9.97 14.66
CA ALA A 150 5.84 -11.13 14.74
C ALA A 150 5.79 -11.99 13.45
N VAL A 151 4.59 -12.24 12.92
CA VAL A 151 4.42 -12.95 11.64
C VAL A 151 5.08 -12.16 10.51
N ALA A 152 4.86 -10.85 10.45
CA ALA A 152 5.49 -9.99 9.46
C ALA A 152 7.02 -10.06 9.52
N TYR A 153 7.57 -10.01 10.73
CA TYR A 153 9.01 -10.18 10.97
C TYR A 153 9.53 -11.52 10.45
N ALA A 154 8.82 -12.62 10.74
CA ALA A 154 9.20 -13.95 10.29
C ALA A 154 9.21 -14.06 8.75
N PHE A 155 8.24 -13.46 8.06
CA PHE A 155 8.25 -13.39 6.59
C PHE A 155 9.45 -12.60 6.05
N MET A 156 9.74 -11.43 6.65
CA MET A 156 10.88 -10.60 6.28
C MET A 156 12.21 -11.34 6.46
N ASP A 157 12.43 -11.95 7.63
CA ASP A 157 13.67 -12.68 7.91
C ASP A 157 13.80 -13.91 7.00
N SER A 158 12.71 -14.64 6.74
CA SER A 158 12.70 -15.78 5.82
C SER A 158 13.05 -15.37 4.39
N TYR A 159 12.49 -14.26 3.91
CA TYR A 159 12.80 -13.73 2.58
C TYR A 159 14.28 -13.34 2.47
N GLN A 160 14.81 -12.62 3.46
CA GLN A 160 16.22 -12.24 3.45
C GLN A 160 17.15 -13.44 3.59
N ALA A 161 16.81 -14.42 4.41
CA ALA A 161 17.59 -15.64 4.57
C ALA A 161 17.63 -16.43 3.25
N ALA A 162 16.47 -16.66 2.62
CA ALA A 162 16.35 -17.46 1.41
C ALA A 162 16.88 -16.73 0.17
N PHE A 163 16.38 -15.53 -0.13
CA PHE A 163 16.65 -14.83 -1.39
C PHE A 163 17.71 -13.74 -1.27
N GLY A 164 17.86 -13.12 -0.10
CA GLY A 164 18.87 -12.09 0.12
C GLY A 164 20.28 -12.66 0.35
N ARG A 165 20.40 -13.67 1.21
CA ARG A 165 21.69 -14.23 1.66
C ARG A 165 22.03 -15.59 1.04
N ASN A 166 21.05 -16.47 0.86
CA ASN A 166 21.29 -17.87 0.46
C ASN A 166 20.65 -18.27 -0.88
N SER A 167 20.49 -17.32 -1.81
CA SER A 167 19.84 -17.59 -3.10
C SER A 167 20.48 -18.77 -3.89
N PRO A 168 21.82 -18.92 -3.94
CA PRO A 168 22.43 -20.10 -4.57
C PRO A 168 21.96 -21.43 -3.94
N ARG A 169 21.92 -21.51 -2.60
CA ARG A 169 21.47 -22.72 -1.89
C ARG A 169 20.00 -23.05 -2.15
N VAL A 170 19.15 -22.03 -2.32
CA VAL A 170 17.74 -22.25 -2.72
C VAL A 170 17.67 -22.87 -4.12
N CYS A 171 18.51 -22.40 -5.05
CA CYS A 171 18.60 -22.99 -6.40
C CYS A 171 19.11 -24.44 -6.36
N ASP A 172 20.15 -24.72 -5.57
CA ASP A 172 20.68 -26.08 -5.40
C ASP A 172 19.63 -27.02 -4.77
N GLY A 173 18.84 -26.51 -3.83
CA GLY A 173 17.73 -27.22 -3.21
C GLY A 173 16.63 -27.58 -4.21
N VAL A 174 16.22 -26.65 -5.09
CA VAL A 174 15.25 -26.92 -6.17
C VAL A 174 15.79 -27.96 -7.15
N GLN A 175 17.06 -27.85 -7.54
CA GLN A 175 17.71 -28.83 -8.42
C GLN A 175 17.71 -30.23 -7.79
N SER A 176 18.08 -30.32 -6.51
CA SER A 176 18.11 -31.58 -5.76
C SER A 176 16.71 -32.19 -5.60
N LEU A 177 15.70 -31.36 -5.33
CA LEU A 177 14.31 -31.80 -5.21
C LEU A 177 13.77 -32.36 -6.53
N LEU A 178 14.02 -31.69 -7.66
CA LEU A 178 13.58 -32.17 -8.98
C LEU A 178 14.26 -33.48 -9.37
N ALA A 179 15.55 -33.62 -9.09
CA ALA A 179 16.27 -34.86 -9.33
C ALA A 179 15.75 -36.00 -8.44
N ALA A 180 15.55 -35.77 -7.14
CA ALA A 180 15.13 -36.80 -6.20
C ALA A 180 13.66 -37.20 -6.32
N ALA A 181 12.75 -36.24 -6.50
CA ALA A 181 11.32 -36.49 -6.51
C ALA A 181 10.77 -36.87 -7.89
N LEU A 182 11.38 -36.34 -8.96
CA LEU A 182 10.86 -36.49 -10.33
C LEU A 182 11.88 -37.14 -11.30
N GLY A 183 13.12 -37.40 -10.87
CA GLY A 183 14.18 -37.89 -11.77
C GLY A 183 14.63 -36.86 -12.80
N ILE A 184 14.29 -35.58 -12.64
CA ILE A 184 14.58 -34.53 -13.62
C ILE A 184 15.90 -33.85 -13.23
N HIS A 185 16.96 -34.12 -13.99
CA HIS A 185 18.23 -33.41 -13.87
C HIS A 185 18.17 -32.08 -14.61
N VAL A 186 18.15 -30.97 -13.85
CA VAL A 186 18.19 -29.62 -14.40
C VAL A 186 19.56 -29.00 -14.22
N SER A 187 19.96 -28.13 -15.16
CA SER A 187 21.19 -27.34 -15.03
C SER A 187 21.04 -26.28 -13.92
N PRO A 188 22.15 -25.77 -13.33
CA PRO A 188 22.09 -24.67 -12.37
C PRO A 188 21.39 -23.41 -12.90
N ILE A 189 21.59 -23.09 -14.19
CA ILE A 189 20.93 -21.97 -14.86
C ILE A 189 19.42 -22.19 -14.91
N THR A 190 18.99 -23.40 -15.29
CA THR A 190 17.57 -23.77 -15.31
C THR A 190 16.96 -23.67 -13.92
N SER A 191 17.63 -24.18 -12.88
CA SER A 191 17.15 -24.07 -11.51
C SER A 191 17.00 -22.62 -11.05
N GLN A 192 18.00 -21.78 -11.33
CA GLN A 192 17.93 -20.35 -11.05
C GLN A 192 16.75 -19.69 -11.76
N MET A 193 16.51 -20.02 -13.03
CA MET A 193 15.34 -19.53 -13.77
C MET A 193 14.03 -19.97 -13.13
N LEU A 194 13.93 -21.22 -12.65
CA LEU A 194 12.74 -21.72 -11.95
C LEU A 194 12.50 -20.94 -10.64
N VAL A 195 13.55 -20.74 -9.84
CA VAL A 195 13.46 -19.95 -8.59
C VAL A 195 13.02 -18.52 -8.88
N GLN A 196 13.67 -17.85 -9.82
CA GLN A 196 13.35 -16.47 -10.20
C GLN A 196 11.94 -16.33 -10.77
N LYS A 197 11.43 -17.34 -11.48
CA LYS A 197 10.14 -17.29 -12.15
C LYS A 197 8.98 -17.69 -11.24
N TYR A 198 9.16 -18.69 -10.39
CA TYR A 198 8.06 -19.32 -9.65
C TYR A 198 8.11 -19.11 -8.14
N LEU A 199 9.30 -18.95 -7.54
CA LEU A 199 9.41 -18.82 -6.08
C LEU A 199 9.61 -17.38 -5.63
N LEU A 200 10.49 -16.63 -6.31
CA LEU A 200 10.81 -15.26 -5.95
C LEU A 200 9.61 -14.31 -6.04
N PRO A 201 8.76 -14.33 -7.09
CA PRO A 201 7.63 -13.41 -7.19
C PRO A 201 6.61 -13.53 -6.05
N PRO A 202 6.05 -14.73 -5.73
CA PRO A 202 5.13 -14.85 -4.60
C PRO A 202 5.81 -14.54 -3.27
N ALA A 203 7.08 -14.91 -3.08
CA ALA A 203 7.83 -14.55 -1.88
C ALA A 203 7.96 -13.03 -1.71
N CYS A 204 8.31 -12.31 -2.78
CA CYS A 204 8.42 -10.85 -2.77
C CYS A 204 7.07 -10.18 -2.50
N TRP A 205 5.98 -10.69 -3.09
CA TRP A 205 4.62 -10.19 -2.82
C TRP A 205 4.18 -10.41 -1.37
N MET A 206 4.35 -11.63 -0.84
CA MET A 206 4.03 -11.95 0.56
C MET A 206 4.86 -11.11 1.52
N THR A 207 6.15 -10.92 1.22
CA THR A 207 7.06 -10.10 2.03
C THR A 207 6.66 -8.63 2.01
N SER A 208 6.27 -8.10 0.84
CA SER A 208 5.78 -6.72 0.71
C SER A 208 4.47 -6.50 1.48
N TYR A 209 3.54 -7.46 1.40
CA TYR A 209 2.31 -7.45 2.21
C TYR A 209 2.64 -7.47 3.70
N ALA A 210 3.46 -8.44 4.13
CA ALA A 210 3.88 -8.62 5.51
C ALA A 210 4.57 -7.37 6.06
N PHE A 211 5.45 -6.74 5.28
CA PHE A 211 6.16 -5.53 5.65
C PHE A 211 5.21 -4.37 5.98
N VAL A 212 4.30 -4.05 5.05
CA VAL A 212 3.34 -2.95 5.22
C VAL A 212 2.40 -3.24 6.38
N ASP A 213 1.93 -4.48 6.50
CA ASP A 213 1.05 -4.88 7.60
C ASP A 213 1.76 -4.85 8.96
N GLY A 214 3.02 -5.27 8.99
CA GLY A 214 3.87 -5.27 10.18
C GLY A 214 4.15 -3.86 10.70
N ILE A 215 4.45 -2.91 9.83
CA ILE A 215 4.60 -1.49 10.21
C ILE A 215 3.29 -0.97 10.81
N HIS A 216 2.16 -1.26 10.16
CA HIS A 216 0.87 -0.81 10.65
C HIS A 216 0.51 -1.44 12.00
N ALA A 217 0.81 -2.72 12.18
CA ALA A 217 0.61 -3.44 13.43
C ALA A 217 1.49 -2.84 14.55
N ALA A 218 2.77 -2.59 14.28
CA ALA A 218 3.67 -1.93 15.21
C ALA A 218 3.18 -0.53 15.62
N ALA A 219 2.70 0.27 14.66
CA ALA A 219 2.09 1.56 14.93
C ALA A 219 0.83 1.44 15.82
N GLY A 220 0.03 0.39 15.62
CA GLY A 220 -1.13 0.07 16.46
C GLY A 220 -0.74 -0.33 17.89
N VAL A 221 0.27 -1.19 18.06
CA VAL A 221 0.82 -1.57 19.38
C VAL A 221 1.29 -0.33 20.13
N PHE A 222 2.07 0.52 19.46
CA PHE A 222 2.57 1.75 20.06
C PHE A 222 1.42 2.69 20.46
N SER A 223 0.51 2.99 19.54
CA SER A 223 -0.48 4.06 19.74
C SER A 223 -1.67 3.66 20.62
N VAL A 224 -2.03 2.37 20.65
CA VAL A 224 -3.15 1.83 21.45
C VAL A 224 -2.68 1.17 22.75
N GLY A 225 -1.46 0.63 22.77
CA GLY A 225 -0.89 -0.09 23.91
C GLY A 225 0.04 0.76 24.78
N ILE A 226 1.05 1.39 24.17
CA ILE A 226 2.11 2.10 24.90
C ILE A 226 1.73 3.56 25.19
N LEU A 227 1.26 4.29 24.19
CA LEU A 227 0.95 5.71 24.30
C LEU A 227 -0.07 6.06 25.40
N PRO A 228 -1.12 5.25 25.70
CA PRO A 228 -1.99 5.50 26.84
C PRO A 228 -1.27 5.54 28.20
N LEU A 229 -0.10 4.93 28.32
CA LEU A 229 0.68 4.92 29.57
C LEU A 229 1.52 6.19 29.74
N ILE A 230 1.88 6.87 28.65
CA ILE A 230 2.82 7.99 28.63
C ILE A 230 2.10 9.31 28.34
N ALA A 231 1.15 9.30 27.40
CA ALA A 231 0.38 10.46 26.97
C ALA A 231 -1.08 10.05 26.68
N PRO A 232 -1.92 9.85 27.73
CA PRO A 232 -3.30 9.40 27.59
C PRO A 232 -4.16 10.25 26.63
N ALA A 233 -3.88 11.55 26.54
CA ALA A 233 -4.58 12.49 25.66
C ALA A 233 -4.28 12.28 24.16
N LEU A 234 -3.14 11.65 23.83
CA LEU A 234 -2.74 11.35 22.45
C LEU A 234 -2.99 9.89 22.06
N ALA A 235 -3.38 9.05 23.03
CA ALA A 235 -3.60 7.64 22.83
C ALA A 235 -4.75 7.37 21.84
N ALA A 236 -4.50 6.45 20.92
CA ALA A 236 -5.48 6.05 19.94
C ALA A 236 -6.38 4.91 20.46
N ASP A 237 -7.46 4.65 19.73
CA ASP A 237 -8.37 3.55 19.99
C ASP A 237 -8.25 2.45 18.94
N PRO A 238 -8.57 1.18 19.28
CA PRO A 238 -8.44 0.05 18.35
C PRO A 238 -9.08 0.26 16.97
N TRP A 239 -10.24 0.91 16.92
CA TRP A 239 -10.97 1.16 15.66
C TRP A 239 -10.22 2.10 14.70
N MET A 240 -9.25 2.89 15.19
CA MET A 240 -8.44 3.79 14.39
C MET A 240 -7.38 3.06 13.54
N TYR A 241 -7.18 1.76 13.79
CA TYR A 241 -6.23 0.90 13.08
C TYR A 241 -6.94 -0.27 12.37
N PRO A 242 -7.85 0.02 11.41
CA PRO A 242 -8.44 -1.04 10.60
C PRO A 242 -7.35 -1.70 9.74
N PRO A 243 -7.46 -3.01 9.39
CA PRO A 243 -6.48 -3.69 8.54
C PRO A 243 -6.14 -2.91 7.28
N VAL A 244 -4.85 -2.81 6.93
CA VAL A 244 -4.38 -2.01 5.77
C VAL A 244 -4.85 -2.60 4.44
N PHE A 245 -4.92 -3.91 4.41
CA PHE A 245 -5.38 -4.69 3.26
C PHE A 245 -6.79 -5.22 3.52
N GLY A 246 -7.51 -5.48 2.44
CA GLY A 246 -8.74 -6.26 2.52
C GLY A 246 -8.49 -7.73 2.86
N SER A 247 -9.57 -8.49 2.98
CA SER A 247 -9.50 -9.91 3.29
C SER A 247 -8.75 -10.70 2.21
N LEU A 248 -7.83 -11.58 2.64
CA LEU A 248 -7.10 -12.52 1.78
C LEU A 248 -8.04 -13.44 0.98
N ARG A 249 -9.30 -13.58 1.39
CA ARG A 249 -10.33 -14.33 0.65
C ARG A 249 -10.47 -13.87 -0.81
N TYR A 250 -10.18 -12.60 -1.09
CA TYR A 250 -10.26 -12.07 -2.45
C TYR A 250 -9.20 -12.67 -3.38
N MET A 251 -8.09 -13.21 -2.88
CA MET A 251 -7.15 -13.99 -3.71
C MET A 251 -7.79 -15.24 -4.30
N PHE A 252 -8.65 -15.90 -3.53
CA PHE A 252 -9.33 -17.13 -3.94
C PHE A 252 -10.56 -16.89 -4.83
N THR A 253 -10.91 -15.62 -5.10
CA THR A 253 -11.91 -15.29 -6.12
C THR A 253 -11.36 -15.39 -7.54
N PHE A 254 -10.02 -15.43 -7.68
CA PHE A 254 -9.32 -15.34 -8.96
C PHE A 254 -9.76 -14.17 -9.86
N SER A 255 -10.31 -13.10 -9.28
CA SER A 255 -10.65 -11.88 -10.01
C SER A 255 -9.57 -10.83 -9.79
N LEU A 256 -8.87 -10.40 -10.85
CA LEU A 256 -7.88 -9.32 -10.77
C LEU A 256 -8.50 -8.04 -10.19
N ARG A 257 -9.76 -7.75 -10.54
CA ARG A 257 -10.51 -6.61 -9.99
C ARG A 257 -10.60 -6.68 -8.46
N ASP A 258 -10.90 -7.85 -7.91
CA ASP A 258 -11.09 -8.03 -6.47
C ASP A 258 -9.75 -8.08 -5.73
N ILE A 259 -8.75 -8.75 -6.30
CA ILE A 259 -7.37 -8.79 -5.77
C ILE A 259 -6.82 -7.38 -5.66
N TRP A 260 -6.84 -6.60 -6.74
CA TRP A 260 -6.27 -5.25 -6.73
C TRP A 260 -7.17 -4.23 -6.03
N GLY A 261 -8.48 -4.28 -6.26
CA GLY A 261 -9.42 -3.25 -5.82
C GLY A 261 -10.00 -3.44 -4.42
N LYS A 262 -10.12 -4.67 -3.93
CA LYS A 262 -10.69 -4.98 -2.61
C LYS A 262 -9.64 -5.43 -1.59
N MET A 263 -8.55 -6.07 -2.04
CA MET A 263 -7.48 -6.53 -1.14
C MET A 263 -6.26 -5.60 -1.12
N TRP A 264 -5.59 -5.39 -2.26
CA TRP A 264 -4.27 -4.75 -2.30
C TRP A 264 -4.30 -3.22 -2.13
N HIS A 265 -5.10 -2.50 -2.93
CA HIS A 265 -5.05 -1.03 -2.98
C HIS A 265 -5.89 -0.30 -1.91
N ASP A 266 -6.46 -0.96 -0.90
CA ASP A 266 -7.38 -0.29 0.04
C ASP A 266 -6.71 0.90 0.79
N LEU A 267 -5.39 0.84 1.04
CA LEU A 267 -4.60 1.92 1.62
C LEU A 267 -4.55 3.19 0.75
N CYS A 268 -4.29 3.03 -0.55
CA CYS A 268 -4.06 4.14 -1.48
C CYS A 268 -5.27 4.48 -2.36
N ARG A 269 -6.36 3.72 -2.21
CA ARG A 269 -7.56 3.84 -3.05
C ARG A 269 -8.13 5.26 -3.05
N ARG A 270 -8.18 5.89 -1.88
CA ARG A 270 -8.77 7.23 -1.72
C ARG A 270 -7.99 8.32 -2.47
N PRO A 271 -6.69 8.55 -2.22
CA PRO A 271 -5.94 9.57 -2.95
C PRO A 271 -5.96 9.34 -4.47
N PHE A 272 -5.85 8.09 -4.92
CA PHE A 272 -5.91 7.76 -6.35
C PHE A 272 -7.27 8.05 -6.97
N LEU A 273 -8.35 7.68 -6.28
CA LEU A 273 -9.71 7.94 -6.74
C LEU A 273 -10.02 9.44 -6.79
N ALA A 274 -9.61 10.20 -5.76
CA ALA A 274 -9.81 11.65 -5.73
C ALA A 274 -9.13 12.32 -6.92
N LEU A 275 -7.87 11.96 -7.22
CA LEU A 275 -7.14 12.51 -8.35
C LEU A 275 -7.75 12.09 -9.68
N ALA A 276 -8.11 10.81 -9.85
CA ALA A 276 -8.75 10.33 -11.07
C ALA A 276 -10.08 11.07 -11.35
N LEU A 277 -10.93 11.24 -10.32
CA LEU A 277 -12.21 11.93 -10.47
C LEU A 277 -12.08 13.44 -10.73
N ALA A 278 -10.98 14.07 -10.29
CA ALA A 278 -10.71 15.48 -10.59
C ALA A 278 -10.29 15.70 -12.05
N ILE A 279 -9.68 14.70 -12.69
CA ILE A 279 -9.22 14.77 -14.08
C ILE A 279 -10.32 14.36 -15.06
N ILE A 280 -11.15 13.36 -14.70
CA ILE A 280 -12.16 12.82 -15.60
C ILE A 280 -13.35 13.80 -15.72
N PRO A 281 -13.76 14.18 -16.95
CA PRO A 281 -14.91 15.05 -17.16
C PRO A 281 -16.19 14.51 -16.50
N SER A 282 -16.95 15.39 -15.85
CA SER A 282 -18.22 15.03 -15.21
C SER A 282 -19.24 14.48 -16.21
N ALA A 283 -19.18 14.93 -17.47
CA ALA A 283 -20.03 14.53 -18.58
C ALA A 283 -19.70 13.15 -19.18
N ALA A 284 -18.60 12.50 -18.78
CA ALA A 284 -18.23 11.19 -19.32
C ALA A 284 -19.30 10.12 -19.00
N PRO A 285 -19.70 9.28 -19.96
CA PRO A 285 -20.62 8.17 -19.72
C PRO A 285 -20.13 7.26 -18.59
N LEU A 286 -21.04 6.77 -17.75
CA LEU A 286 -20.70 6.02 -16.54
C LEU A 286 -19.74 4.83 -16.78
N PRO A 287 -19.90 3.99 -17.83
CA PRO A 287 -18.96 2.90 -18.11
C PRO A 287 -17.56 3.40 -18.44
N LEU A 288 -17.44 4.42 -19.30
CA LEU A 288 -16.16 5.05 -19.65
C LEU A 288 -15.51 5.67 -18.42
N LYS A 289 -16.28 6.40 -17.60
CA LYS A 289 -15.82 7.00 -16.36
C LYS A 289 -15.23 5.95 -15.42
N ARG A 290 -15.92 4.82 -15.22
CA ARG A 290 -15.43 3.71 -14.37
C ARG A 290 -14.11 3.14 -14.90
N PHE A 291 -14.01 2.93 -16.21
CA PHE A 291 -12.78 2.43 -16.83
C PHE A 291 -11.61 3.43 -16.69
N LEU A 292 -11.84 4.70 -17.00
CA LEU A 292 -10.84 5.76 -16.86
C LEU A 292 -10.36 5.93 -15.41
N VAL A 293 -11.26 5.78 -14.43
CA VAL A 293 -10.88 5.79 -13.01
C VAL A 293 -9.87 4.69 -12.72
N VAL A 294 -10.10 3.47 -13.22
CA VAL A 294 -9.18 2.34 -13.03
C VAL A 294 -7.85 2.62 -13.72
N CYS A 295 -7.86 3.04 -14.99
CA CYS A 295 -6.64 3.38 -15.73
C CYS A 295 -5.80 4.46 -15.02
N LEU A 296 -6.41 5.59 -14.68
CA LEU A 296 -5.70 6.69 -14.01
C LEU A 296 -5.21 6.27 -12.61
N SER A 297 -5.98 5.47 -11.87
CA SER A 297 -5.54 4.97 -10.56
C SER A 297 -4.27 4.11 -10.68
N PHE A 298 -4.19 3.23 -11.69
CA PHE A 298 -3.00 2.43 -11.93
C PHE A 298 -1.83 3.25 -12.47
N VAL A 299 -2.06 4.28 -13.30
CA VAL A 299 -1.00 5.21 -13.72
C VAL A 299 -0.41 5.96 -12.53
N VAL A 300 -1.26 6.50 -11.64
CA VAL A 300 -0.81 7.19 -10.43
C VAL A 300 -0.05 6.23 -9.51
N SER A 301 -0.54 5.00 -9.33
CA SER A 301 0.19 3.96 -8.61
C SER A 301 1.55 3.66 -9.25
N GLY A 302 1.59 3.57 -10.58
CA GLY A 302 2.81 3.35 -11.36
C GLY A 302 3.83 4.46 -11.15
N LEU A 303 3.40 5.74 -11.13
CA LEU A 303 4.27 6.89 -10.85
C LEU A 303 4.97 6.78 -9.50
N VAL A 304 4.27 6.29 -8.49
CA VAL A 304 4.84 6.07 -7.15
C VAL A 304 5.90 4.96 -7.17
N HIS A 305 5.66 3.86 -7.90
CA HIS A 305 6.60 2.75 -8.00
C HIS A 305 7.81 3.05 -8.89
N VAL A 306 7.65 3.76 -10.00
CA VAL A 306 8.78 4.15 -10.85
C VAL A 306 9.70 5.16 -10.15
N ALA A 307 9.16 6.01 -9.28
CA ALA A 307 9.95 6.89 -8.44
C ALA A 307 10.90 6.09 -7.52
N GLY A 308 10.37 5.08 -6.82
CA GLY A 308 11.18 4.15 -6.03
C GLY A 308 12.19 3.38 -6.87
N THR A 309 11.75 2.88 -8.03
CA THR A 309 12.59 2.15 -8.99
C THR A 309 13.80 2.98 -9.43
N TYR A 310 13.56 4.20 -9.94
CA TYR A 310 14.61 5.08 -10.43
C TYR A 310 15.57 5.52 -9.34
N ALA A 311 15.07 5.77 -8.13
CA ALA A 311 15.92 6.15 -7.00
C ALA A 311 16.97 5.08 -6.68
N VAL A 312 16.63 3.80 -6.86
CA VAL A 312 17.55 2.67 -6.64
C VAL A 312 18.39 2.37 -7.89
N SER A 313 17.74 2.17 -9.05
CA SER A 313 18.42 1.65 -10.24
C SER A 313 19.16 2.69 -11.07
N LYS A 314 18.68 3.95 -11.07
CA LYS A 314 19.06 4.98 -12.05
C LYS A 314 18.91 4.54 -13.52
N ASP A 315 18.02 3.58 -13.77
CA ASP A 315 17.79 2.97 -15.09
C ASP A 315 16.41 3.36 -15.65
N TRP A 316 16.43 4.08 -16.78
CA TRP A 316 15.22 4.51 -17.50
C TRP A 316 14.47 3.35 -18.17
N CYS A 317 15.16 2.28 -18.56
CA CYS A 317 14.51 1.08 -19.10
C CYS A 317 13.67 0.41 -18.01
N ALA A 318 14.22 0.24 -16.81
CA ALA A 318 13.48 -0.27 -15.66
C ALA A 318 12.26 0.59 -15.32
N VAL A 319 12.41 1.92 -15.35
CA VAL A 319 11.29 2.86 -15.17
C VAL A 319 10.19 2.66 -16.22
N ALA A 320 10.55 2.59 -17.50
CA ALA A 320 9.59 2.40 -18.59
C ALA A 320 8.85 1.06 -18.48
N MET A 321 9.57 -0.02 -18.18
CA MET A 321 8.98 -1.35 -17.99
C MET A 321 8.04 -1.41 -16.79
N MET A 322 8.40 -0.73 -15.70
CA MET A 322 7.53 -0.61 -14.53
C MET A 322 6.26 0.18 -14.84
N MET A 323 6.36 1.30 -15.56
CA MET A 323 5.18 2.04 -15.99
C MET A 323 4.28 1.20 -16.92
N LEU A 324 4.89 0.49 -17.87
CA LEU A 324 4.18 -0.40 -18.78
C LEU A 324 3.40 -1.49 -18.01
N PHE A 325 4.02 -2.12 -17.00
CA PHE A 325 3.34 -3.08 -16.13
C PHE A 325 2.05 -2.49 -15.53
N PHE A 326 2.12 -1.29 -14.96
CA PHE A 326 0.95 -0.62 -14.38
C PHE A 326 -0.10 -0.21 -15.42
N CYS A 327 0.31 0.20 -16.63
CA CYS A 327 -0.62 0.55 -17.71
C CYS A 327 -1.35 -0.66 -18.31
N VAL A 328 -0.73 -1.85 -18.30
CA VAL A 328 -1.35 -3.09 -18.83
C VAL A 328 -2.38 -3.68 -17.86
N LEU A 329 -2.19 -3.52 -16.54
CA LEU A 329 -3.11 -4.01 -15.51
C LEU A 329 -4.60 -3.67 -15.72
N PRO A 330 -5.01 -2.40 -15.96
CA PRO A 330 -6.41 -2.06 -16.19
C PRO A 330 -7.00 -2.76 -17.42
N LEU A 331 -6.18 -3.00 -18.46
CA LEU A 331 -6.60 -3.73 -19.67
C LEU A 331 -6.84 -5.20 -19.35
N CYS A 332 -5.94 -5.84 -18.59
CA CYS A 332 -6.14 -7.22 -18.13
C CYS A 332 -7.38 -7.37 -17.24
N ILE A 333 -7.62 -6.42 -16.34
CA ILE A 333 -8.83 -6.39 -15.50
C ILE A 333 -10.08 -6.28 -16.37
N ALA A 334 -10.11 -5.34 -17.32
CA ALA A 334 -11.24 -5.16 -18.21
C ALA A 334 -11.48 -6.40 -19.10
N ALA A 335 -10.43 -6.98 -19.66
CA ALA A 335 -10.50 -8.20 -20.46
C ALA A 335 -11.08 -9.37 -19.65
N GLN A 336 -10.57 -9.62 -18.45
CA GLN A 336 -11.11 -10.66 -17.57
C GLN A 336 -12.58 -10.41 -17.24
N GLN A 337 -12.96 -9.17 -16.91
CA GLN A 337 -14.34 -8.85 -16.60
C GLN A 337 -15.28 -9.07 -17.80
N ILE A 338 -14.88 -8.68 -19.01
CA ILE A 338 -15.70 -8.90 -20.21
C ILE A 338 -15.86 -10.40 -20.47
N LEU A 339 -14.79 -11.17 -20.36
CA LEU A 339 -14.83 -12.62 -20.54
C LEU A 339 -15.75 -13.28 -19.52
N SER A 340 -15.56 -12.99 -18.23
CA SER A 340 -16.23 -13.71 -17.14
C SER A 340 -17.65 -13.20 -16.85
N GLU A 341 -17.93 -11.91 -17.06
CA GLU A 341 -19.24 -11.31 -16.75
C GLU A 341 -20.15 -11.18 -18.00
N GLN A 342 -19.61 -11.22 -19.23
CA GLN A 342 -20.40 -11.00 -20.45
C GLN A 342 -20.32 -12.15 -21.45
N VAL A 343 -19.13 -12.66 -21.76
CA VAL A 343 -18.96 -13.67 -22.81
C VAL A 343 -19.33 -15.07 -22.31
N LEU A 344 -18.67 -15.56 -21.26
CA LEU A 344 -18.87 -16.91 -20.74
C LEU A 344 -20.31 -17.18 -20.25
N PRO A 345 -21.00 -16.25 -19.54
CA PRO A 345 -22.38 -16.46 -19.15
C PRO A 345 -23.37 -16.56 -20.31
N ARG A 346 -23.02 -16.06 -21.50
CA ARG A 346 -23.83 -16.20 -22.73
C ARG A 346 -23.54 -17.49 -23.49
N LEU A 347 -22.34 -18.04 -23.35
CA LEU A 347 -21.90 -19.26 -24.04
C LEU A 347 -22.20 -20.53 -23.26
N LEU A 348 -22.26 -20.45 -21.92
CA LEU A 348 -22.42 -21.60 -21.04
C LEU A 348 -23.87 -21.73 -20.53
N PRO A 349 -24.40 -22.95 -20.37
CA PRO A 349 -25.72 -23.16 -19.81
C PRO A 349 -25.77 -22.70 -18.35
N LEU A 350 -26.88 -22.07 -17.93
CA LEU A 350 -27.05 -21.62 -16.55
C LEU A 350 -26.98 -22.81 -15.58
N GLY A 351 -26.09 -22.76 -14.59
CA GLY A 351 -25.95 -23.81 -13.58
C GLY A 351 -24.67 -23.74 -12.76
N THR A 352 -24.55 -24.65 -11.78
CA THR A 352 -23.37 -24.75 -10.89
C THR A 352 -22.11 -25.11 -11.67
N PHE A 353 -22.23 -25.97 -12.69
CA PHE A 353 -21.09 -26.34 -13.53
C PHE A 353 -20.51 -25.14 -14.29
N ALA A 354 -21.36 -24.29 -14.89
CA ALA A 354 -20.89 -23.08 -15.57
C ALA A 354 -20.18 -22.12 -14.62
N ARG A 355 -20.68 -21.95 -13.38
CA ARG A 355 -20.00 -21.14 -12.37
C ARG A 355 -18.63 -21.69 -12.00
N LEU A 356 -18.51 -23.00 -11.82
CA LEU A 356 -17.23 -23.66 -11.55
C LEU A 356 -16.26 -23.47 -12.72
N LEU A 357 -16.74 -23.65 -13.95
CA LEU A 357 -15.92 -23.46 -15.16
C LEU A 357 -15.43 -22.02 -15.30
N ILE A 358 -16.30 -21.02 -15.10
CA ILE A 358 -15.90 -19.60 -15.11
C ILE A 358 -14.83 -19.34 -14.04
N TRP A 359 -15.02 -19.86 -12.83
CA TRP A 359 -14.04 -19.70 -11.75
C TRP A 359 -12.69 -20.35 -12.06
N LEU A 360 -12.68 -21.53 -12.69
CA LEU A 360 -11.45 -22.19 -13.15
C LEU A 360 -10.75 -21.39 -14.26
N LEU A 361 -11.52 -20.83 -15.20
CA LEU A 361 -10.99 -19.98 -16.28
C LEU A 361 -10.43 -18.67 -15.73
N ASP A 362 -11.07 -18.07 -14.73
CA ASP A 362 -10.55 -16.93 -13.99
C ASP A 362 -9.24 -17.28 -13.28
N GLY A 363 -9.17 -18.45 -12.64
CA GLY A 363 -7.93 -18.99 -12.05
C GLY A 363 -6.82 -19.12 -13.07
N ALA A 364 -7.10 -19.74 -14.22
CA ALA A 364 -6.15 -19.87 -15.32
C ALA A 364 -5.71 -18.51 -15.86
N PHE A 365 -6.63 -17.54 -15.98
CA PHE A 365 -6.34 -16.18 -16.40
C PHE A 365 -5.37 -15.49 -15.43
N VAL A 366 -5.64 -15.54 -14.12
CA VAL A 366 -4.78 -14.92 -13.10
C VAL A 366 -3.41 -15.58 -13.06
N ILE A 367 -3.33 -16.91 -13.14
CA ILE A 367 -2.06 -17.64 -13.18
C ILE A 367 -1.26 -17.25 -14.43
N THR A 368 -1.92 -17.20 -15.59
CA THR A 368 -1.29 -16.82 -16.87
C THR A 368 -0.79 -15.37 -16.82
N TRP A 369 -1.63 -14.44 -16.36
CA TRP A 369 -1.26 -13.04 -16.16
C TRP A 369 -0.06 -12.93 -15.21
N GLY A 370 -0.10 -13.60 -14.06
CA GLY A 370 0.98 -13.61 -13.09
C GLY A 370 2.27 -14.17 -13.69
N TYR A 371 2.19 -15.26 -14.43
CA TYR A 371 3.34 -15.89 -15.08
C TYR A 371 4.04 -14.97 -16.08
N TYR A 372 3.29 -14.22 -16.89
CA TYR A 372 3.86 -13.34 -17.91
C TYR A 372 4.30 -11.96 -17.36
N THR A 373 3.57 -11.41 -16.39
CA THR A 373 3.79 -10.02 -15.93
C THR A 373 4.60 -9.92 -14.65
N SER A 374 4.56 -10.91 -13.76
CA SER A 374 5.34 -10.88 -12.51
C SER A 374 6.85 -10.78 -12.74
N PRO A 375 7.45 -11.48 -13.74
CA PRO A 375 8.87 -11.30 -14.04
C PRO A 375 9.24 -9.85 -14.38
N TRP A 376 8.35 -9.09 -15.02
CA TRP A 376 8.60 -7.68 -15.31
C TRP A 376 8.66 -6.88 -14.02
N PHE A 377 7.65 -7.03 -13.16
CA PHE A 377 7.62 -6.34 -11.88
C PHE A 377 8.85 -6.68 -11.02
N ILE A 378 9.17 -7.95 -10.87
CA ILE A 378 10.29 -8.39 -10.02
C ILE A 378 11.63 -7.94 -10.58
N LYS A 379 11.85 -8.08 -11.89
CA LYS A 379 13.13 -7.70 -12.51
C LYS A 379 13.38 -6.19 -12.49
N TYR A 380 12.33 -5.39 -12.73
CA TYR A 380 12.49 -3.95 -12.96
C TYR A 380 12.16 -3.09 -11.75
N SER A 381 11.34 -3.53 -10.79
CA SER A 381 10.88 -2.66 -9.69
C SER A 381 11.96 -2.28 -8.69
N LYS A 382 13.08 -3.01 -8.62
CA LYS A 382 14.05 -2.95 -7.52
C LYS A 382 13.47 -3.22 -6.12
N LEU A 383 12.23 -3.70 -6.06
CA LEU A 383 11.59 -4.07 -4.81
C LEU A 383 12.26 -5.31 -4.17
N PRO A 384 12.68 -6.35 -4.91
CA PRO A 384 13.40 -7.48 -4.31
C PRO A 384 14.68 -7.06 -3.59
N GLU A 385 15.48 -6.19 -4.19
CA GLU A 385 16.72 -5.64 -3.62
C GLU A 385 16.43 -4.72 -2.43
N ALA A 386 15.40 -3.86 -2.54
CA ALA A 386 14.92 -3.07 -1.43
C ALA A 386 14.52 -3.96 -0.24
N MET A 387 13.72 -5.01 -0.46
CA MET A 387 13.30 -5.94 0.60
C MET A 387 14.48 -6.71 1.22
N ALA A 388 15.44 -7.12 0.40
CA ALA A 388 16.65 -7.80 0.84
C ALA A 388 17.55 -6.91 1.72
N SER A 389 17.47 -5.59 1.56
CA SER A 389 18.32 -4.62 2.27
C SER A 389 17.69 -4.02 3.54
N ILE A 390 16.44 -4.39 3.87
CA ILE A 390 15.77 -3.94 5.10
C ILE A 390 16.63 -4.31 6.32
N PRO A 391 16.96 -3.37 7.21
CA PRO A 391 17.69 -3.70 8.41
C PRO A 391 16.81 -4.53 9.35
N LEU A 392 17.27 -5.73 9.71
CA LEU A 392 16.68 -6.54 10.76
C LEU A 392 17.60 -6.50 11.99
N PRO A 393 17.07 -6.25 13.20
CA PRO A 393 17.87 -6.22 14.41
C PRO A 393 18.51 -7.58 14.71
N VAL A 394 17.79 -8.69 14.46
CA VAL A 394 18.28 -10.06 14.69
C VAL A 394 17.70 -11.02 13.65
N SER A 395 18.52 -11.80 12.96
CA SER A 395 18.01 -12.86 12.08
C SER A 395 17.87 -14.18 12.84
N PHE A 396 16.65 -14.68 12.98
CA PHE A 396 16.37 -15.99 13.56
C PHE A 396 17.01 -17.10 12.75
N TRP A 397 16.95 -16.98 11.42
CA TRP A 397 17.55 -17.95 10.52
C TRP A 397 19.08 -17.93 10.52
N ALA A 398 19.72 -16.77 10.73
CA ALA A 398 21.17 -16.72 10.90
C ALA A 398 21.60 -17.46 12.20
N LEU A 399 20.82 -17.31 13.28
CA LEU A 399 21.07 -18.02 14.54
C LEU A 399 20.92 -19.54 14.40
N ILE A 400 19.91 -20.02 13.66
CA ILE A 400 19.68 -21.44 13.45
C ILE A 400 20.75 -22.06 12.54
N TRP A 401 21.05 -21.43 11.40
CA TRP A 401 21.91 -22.03 10.40
C TRP A 401 23.40 -21.77 10.61
N ARG A 402 23.81 -21.02 11.64
CA ARG A 402 25.21 -20.61 11.89
C ARG A 402 25.91 -20.14 10.59
N VAL A 403 25.21 -19.32 9.80
CA VAL A 403 25.74 -18.69 8.58
C VAL A 403 26.24 -17.30 8.91
#